data_AF-A0A165X1X1-F1
#
_entry.id   AF-A0A165X1X1-F1
#
_cell.length_a   1.000
_cell.length_b   1.000
_cell.length_c   1.000
_cell.angle_alpha   90.00
_cell.angle_beta   90.00
_cell.angle_gamma   90.00
#
_symmetry.space_group_name_H-M   'P 1'
#
loop_
_entity.id
_entity.type
_entity.pdbx_description
1 polymer ?
#
loop_
_entity_poly.entity_id
_entity_poly.type
_entity_poly.pdbx_seq_one_letter_code
_entity_poly.pdbx_strand_id
1 'polypeptide(L)'
;MSAASYATQVRSVAVSGVDAVLDGQLYISSLSCAKSIDHHSSFTHLVSVCPDLPRRNENHLIIPIQDTEYDNIIDHLPLACEFIDNALASGGCVLVHCVMGVSRSATVIAAYLMQKRNISPSEALAVIAQRRPQIFPNYGFVKQLHVFAACNYAPSATHPAYRSWKRRQRQDVTQFLNLCHDTTLIVPGLYLNSELPDDPDQLRCLARYTGLSHILTLSPSDINSGIPSVDSCHLDVPLNNRSDLVHALSAACDYIQKAFSYPDGRILVHSQTESIAALAACAFSNFQLYQRSGRVRDL
;
A
#
# COMPACT_ATOMS: atom_id res chain seq x y z
N MET A 1 -21.95 -54.52 2.15
CA MET A 1 -22.26 -53.07 2.24
C MET A 1 -21.40 -52.48 3.35
N SER A 2 -20.42 -51.63 3.03
CA SER A 2 -19.88 -50.65 3.97
C SER A 2 -19.48 -49.39 3.19
N ALA A 3 -19.97 -48.25 3.66
CA ALA A 3 -19.82 -46.93 3.08
C ALA A 3 -18.38 -46.40 3.26
N ALA A 4 -17.50 -46.75 2.34
CA ALA A 4 -16.14 -46.22 2.26
C ALA A 4 -15.71 -46.04 0.79
N SER A 5 -16.44 -45.23 0.04
CA SER A 5 -15.96 -44.59 -1.18
C SER A 5 -16.77 -43.30 -1.38
N TYR A 6 -16.18 -42.28 -2.01
CA TYR A 6 -16.66 -40.89 -2.12
C TYR A 6 -16.20 -39.90 -1.03
N ALA A 7 -14.89 -39.88 -0.76
CA ALA A 7 -14.23 -38.61 -0.51
C ALA A 7 -13.38 -38.30 -1.75
N THR A 8 -14.00 -37.65 -2.74
CA THR A 8 -13.27 -37.13 -3.91
C THR A 8 -12.33 -36.04 -3.39
N GLN A 9 -11.06 -36.39 -3.33
CA GLN A 9 -9.97 -35.49 -3.03
C GLN A 9 -9.87 -34.48 -4.18
N VAL A 10 -10.62 -33.37 -4.10
CA VAL A 10 -10.42 -32.22 -4.99
C VAL A 10 -9.07 -31.63 -4.61
N ARG A 11 -8.01 -32.15 -5.21
CA ARG A 11 -6.69 -31.51 -5.16
C ARG A 11 -6.85 -30.16 -5.86
N SER A 12 -6.86 -29.08 -5.09
CA SER A 12 -6.71 -27.73 -5.61
C SER A 12 -5.38 -27.69 -6.38
N VAL A 13 -5.45 -27.70 -7.69
CA VAL A 13 -4.28 -27.40 -8.51
C VAL A 13 -3.90 -25.97 -8.17
N ALA A 14 -2.72 -25.77 -7.59
CA ALA A 14 -2.19 -24.43 -7.37
C ALA A 14 -2.01 -23.77 -8.73
N VAL A 15 -2.93 -22.87 -9.10
CA VAL A 15 -2.84 -22.11 -10.34
C VAL A 15 -1.85 -20.98 -10.11
N SER A 16 -0.72 -21.02 -10.82
CA SER A 16 0.31 -19.98 -10.71
C SER A 16 -0.29 -18.58 -10.91
N GLY A 17 0.00 -17.66 -9.99
CA GLY A 17 -0.51 -16.29 -10.01
C GLY A 17 -1.90 -16.08 -9.42
N VAL A 18 -2.49 -17.13 -8.81
CA VAL A 18 -3.73 -17.08 -8.03
C VAL A 18 -3.45 -17.43 -6.57
N ASP A 19 -3.75 -16.52 -5.64
CA ASP A 19 -3.45 -16.70 -4.22
C ASP A 19 -4.74 -16.84 -3.41
N ALA A 20 -4.78 -17.84 -2.52
CA ALA A 20 -5.89 -18.05 -1.60
C ALA A 20 -5.81 -17.02 -0.46
N VAL A 21 -6.79 -16.12 -0.38
CA VAL A 21 -6.96 -15.22 0.77
C VAL A 21 -7.67 -15.97 1.89
N LEU A 22 -8.76 -16.67 1.55
CA LEU A 22 -9.45 -17.63 2.41
C LEU A 22 -9.38 -19.00 1.74
N ASP A 23 -8.69 -19.95 2.37
CA ASP A 23 -8.38 -21.26 1.79
C ASP A 23 -9.66 -21.98 1.34
N GLY A 24 -9.71 -22.36 0.06
CA GLY A 24 -10.85 -23.05 -0.54
C GLY A 24 -12.07 -22.18 -0.87
N GLN A 25 -12.02 -20.87 -0.57
CA GLN A 25 -13.20 -19.99 -0.63
C GLN A 25 -12.97 -18.71 -1.45
N LEU A 26 -11.97 -17.90 -1.10
CA LEU A 26 -11.78 -16.56 -1.68
C LEU A 26 -10.35 -16.37 -2.16
N TYR A 27 -10.20 -15.99 -3.42
CA TYR A 27 -8.92 -15.92 -4.11
C TYR A 27 -8.71 -14.57 -4.78
N ILE A 28 -7.44 -14.20 -4.96
CA ILE A 28 -7.00 -12.98 -5.66
C ILE A 28 -6.09 -13.34 -6.83
N SER A 29 -6.24 -12.66 -7.97
CA SER A 29 -5.32 -12.81 -9.11
C SER A 29 -5.20 -11.55 -9.97
N SER A 30 -4.34 -11.62 -10.99
CA SER A 30 -4.30 -10.67 -12.11
C SER A 30 -5.33 -11.03 -13.20
N LEU A 31 -5.51 -10.13 -14.16
CA LEU A 31 -6.34 -10.34 -15.34
C LEU A 31 -5.78 -11.42 -16.26
N SER A 32 -4.45 -11.50 -16.39
CA SER A 32 -3.81 -12.55 -17.20
C SER A 32 -4.18 -13.95 -16.68
N CYS A 33 -4.09 -14.15 -15.36
CA CYS A 33 -4.52 -15.39 -14.72
C CYS A 33 -6.03 -15.60 -14.86
N ALA A 34 -6.86 -14.57 -14.64
CA ALA A 34 -8.31 -14.70 -14.78
C ALA A 34 -8.74 -15.09 -16.21
N LYS A 35 -8.03 -14.59 -17.24
CA LYS A 35 -8.25 -14.97 -18.64
C LYS A 35 -7.89 -16.42 -18.92
N SER A 36 -6.82 -16.95 -18.33
CA SER A 36 -6.37 -18.33 -18.53
C SER A 36 -7.15 -19.35 -17.69
N ILE A 37 -8.01 -18.90 -16.77
CA ILE A 37 -8.85 -19.79 -15.98
C ILE A 37 -10.00 -20.28 -16.85
N ASP A 38 -9.92 -21.57 -17.18
CA ASP A 38 -10.93 -22.31 -17.93
C ASP A 38 -12.27 -22.39 -17.18
N HIS A 39 -13.35 -22.65 -17.92
CA HIS A 39 -14.68 -22.91 -17.37
C HIS A 39 -14.73 -24.13 -16.42
N HIS A 40 -13.70 -24.98 -16.41
CA HIS A 40 -13.57 -26.16 -15.55
C HIS A 40 -12.77 -25.91 -14.25
N SER A 41 -12.40 -24.67 -13.96
CA SER A 41 -11.77 -24.34 -12.69
C SER A 41 -12.72 -24.53 -11.50
N SER A 42 -12.17 -24.70 -10.30
CA SER A 42 -12.95 -24.78 -9.06
C SER A 42 -13.64 -23.46 -8.68
N PHE A 43 -13.43 -22.37 -9.44
CA PHE A 43 -14.05 -21.08 -9.18
C PHE A 43 -15.46 -21.04 -9.73
N THR A 44 -16.43 -20.94 -8.83
CA THR A 44 -17.86 -20.85 -9.15
C THR A 44 -18.31 -19.44 -9.49
N HIS A 45 -17.61 -18.43 -8.96
CA HIS A 45 -17.95 -17.01 -9.07
C HIS A 45 -16.72 -16.18 -9.40
N LEU A 46 -16.92 -15.10 -10.14
CA LEU A 46 -15.87 -14.19 -10.60
C LEU A 46 -16.25 -12.73 -10.31
N VAL A 47 -15.31 -11.97 -9.77
CA VAL A 47 -15.41 -10.51 -9.62
C VAL A 47 -14.29 -9.84 -10.41
N SER A 48 -14.63 -9.22 -11.53
CA SER A 48 -13.72 -8.40 -12.32
C SER A 48 -13.79 -6.95 -11.85
N VAL A 49 -12.74 -6.48 -11.18
CA VAL A 49 -12.60 -5.07 -10.77
C VAL A 49 -11.82 -4.29 -11.83
N CYS A 50 -12.26 -4.42 -13.08
CA CYS A 50 -11.75 -3.76 -14.27
C CYS A 50 -12.70 -4.04 -15.46
N PRO A 51 -12.74 -3.18 -16.50
CA PRO A 51 -13.60 -3.40 -17.67
C PRO A 51 -13.05 -4.44 -18.67
N ASP A 52 -11.82 -4.92 -18.49
CA ASP A 52 -11.04 -5.65 -19.49
C ASP A 52 -11.46 -7.11 -19.74
N LEU A 53 -12.37 -7.65 -18.92
CA LEU A 53 -12.90 -9.01 -19.08
C LEU A 53 -14.42 -8.95 -19.23
N PRO A 54 -14.97 -9.35 -20.39
CA PRO A 54 -16.42 -9.35 -20.59
C PRO A 54 -17.11 -10.35 -19.67
N ARG A 55 -18.41 -10.11 -19.42
CA ARG A 55 -19.22 -10.96 -18.56
C ARG A 55 -19.26 -12.36 -19.15
N ARG A 56 -19.01 -13.38 -18.31
CA ARG A 56 -18.97 -14.79 -18.74
C ARG A 56 -20.35 -15.44 -18.57
N ASN A 57 -21.01 -15.18 -17.44
CA ASN A 57 -22.31 -15.73 -17.07
C ASN A 57 -22.92 -14.90 -15.92
N GLU A 58 -24.01 -15.38 -15.33
CA GLU A 58 -24.70 -14.78 -14.19
C GLU A 58 -23.81 -14.64 -12.95
N ASN A 59 -22.90 -15.60 -12.70
CA ASN A 59 -21.96 -15.64 -11.56
C ASN A 59 -20.68 -14.82 -11.80
N HIS A 60 -20.73 -13.84 -12.71
CA HIS A 60 -19.64 -12.91 -12.97
C HIS A 60 -20.11 -11.46 -12.72
N LEU A 61 -19.61 -10.86 -11.64
CA LEU A 61 -19.77 -9.44 -11.31
C LEU A 61 -18.65 -8.61 -11.94
N ILE A 62 -19.01 -7.51 -12.61
CA ILE A 62 -18.05 -6.57 -13.20
C ILE A 62 -18.18 -5.21 -12.52
N ILE A 63 -17.05 -4.69 -12.03
CA ILE A 63 -16.89 -3.36 -11.47
C ILE A 63 -15.94 -2.59 -12.41
N PRO A 64 -16.47 -1.81 -13.38
CA PRO A 64 -15.71 -1.28 -14.50
C PRO A 64 -14.99 0.04 -14.15
N ILE A 65 -14.08 0.00 -13.18
CA ILE A 65 -13.31 1.17 -12.72
C ILE A 65 -11.86 1.14 -13.18
N GLN A 66 -11.26 2.33 -13.30
CA GLN A 66 -9.82 2.49 -13.50
C GLN A 66 -9.09 2.42 -12.16
N ASP A 67 -7.76 2.23 -12.23
CA ASP A 67 -6.90 2.18 -11.04
C ASP A 67 -6.32 3.56 -10.73
N THR A 68 -7.19 4.53 -10.52
CA THR A 68 -6.79 5.91 -10.19
C THR A 68 -7.25 6.27 -8.79
N GLU A 69 -6.52 7.16 -8.13
CA GLU A 69 -6.85 7.65 -6.80
C GLU A 69 -8.18 8.44 -6.78
N TYR A 70 -8.67 8.85 -7.95
CA TYR A 70 -9.89 9.65 -8.11
C TYR A 70 -11.15 8.82 -8.39
N ASP A 71 -11.02 7.53 -8.72
CA ASP A 71 -12.17 6.66 -8.99
C ASP A 71 -12.91 6.29 -7.70
N ASN A 72 -14.25 6.19 -7.78
CA ASN A 72 -15.09 5.91 -6.62
C ASN A 72 -15.40 4.41 -6.49
N ILE A 73 -14.43 3.61 -6.05
CA ILE A 73 -14.67 2.18 -5.78
C ILE A 73 -15.70 1.95 -4.66
N ILE A 74 -15.80 2.89 -3.71
CA ILE A 74 -16.71 2.82 -2.54
C ILE A 74 -18.17 2.60 -2.94
N ASP A 75 -18.59 3.16 -4.08
CA ASP A 75 -19.97 3.06 -4.57
C ASP A 75 -20.31 1.62 -5.01
N HIS A 76 -19.30 0.78 -5.25
CA HIS A 76 -19.43 -0.61 -5.66
C HIS A 76 -19.21 -1.62 -4.52
N LEU A 77 -18.61 -1.19 -3.41
CA LEU A 77 -18.22 -2.10 -2.31
C LEU A 77 -19.41 -2.84 -1.69
N PRO A 78 -20.59 -2.23 -1.43
CA PRO A 78 -21.73 -2.97 -0.87
C PRO A 78 -22.14 -4.15 -1.73
N LEU A 79 -22.35 -3.91 -3.03
CA LEU A 79 -22.75 -4.94 -3.99
C LEU A 79 -21.68 -6.03 -4.12
N ALA A 80 -20.40 -5.64 -4.14
CA ALA A 80 -19.30 -6.60 -4.22
C ALA A 80 -19.22 -7.50 -2.98
N CYS A 81 -19.37 -6.93 -1.78
CA CYS A 81 -19.35 -7.67 -0.53
C CYS A 81 -20.54 -8.62 -0.43
N GLU A 82 -21.74 -8.17 -0.80
CA GLU A 82 -22.95 -9.00 -0.85
C GLU A 82 -22.78 -10.17 -1.85
N PHE A 83 -22.26 -9.89 -3.05
CA PHE A 83 -22.01 -10.92 -4.05
C PHE A 83 -21.02 -11.98 -3.54
N ILE A 84 -19.92 -11.56 -2.90
CA ILE A 84 -18.95 -12.48 -2.30
C ILE A 84 -19.60 -13.29 -1.18
N ASP A 85 -20.33 -12.64 -0.25
CA ASP A 85 -20.90 -13.34 0.91
C ASP A 85 -21.95 -14.38 0.50
N ASN A 86 -22.83 -14.05 -0.46
CA ASN A 86 -23.85 -14.96 -0.97
C ASN A 86 -23.22 -16.17 -1.68
N ALA A 87 -22.18 -15.93 -2.48
CA ALA A 87 -21.45 -17.00 -3.17
C ALA A 87 -20.81 -17.97 -2.16
N LEU A 88 -20.14 -17.44 -1.13
CA LEU A 88 -19.49 -18.24 -0.09
C LEU A 88 -20.49 -18.97 0.80
N ALA A 89 -21.60 -18.33 1.17
CA ALA A 89 -22.67 -18.94 1.96
C ALA A 89 -23.34 -20.12 1.23
N SER A 90 -23.32 -20.12 -0.10
CA SER A 90 -23.83 -21.19 -0.95
C SER A 90 -22.81 -22.33 -1.18
N GLY A 91 -21.65 -22.29 -0.49
CA GLY A 91 -20.57 -23.26 -0.68
C GLY A 91 -19.74 -23.01 -1.95
N GLY A 92 -19.89 -21.85 -2.58
CA GLY A 92 -19.13 -21.46 -3.75
C GLY A 92 -17.69 -21.03 -3.42
N CYS A 93 -16.89 -20.95 -4.48
CA CYS A 93 -15.54 -20.41 -4.48
C CYS A 93 -15.47 -19.18 -5.41
N VAL A 94 -14.92 -18.08 -4.90
CA VAL A 94 -14.90 -16.76 -5.55
C VAL A 94 -13.47 -16.38 -5.91
N LEU A 95 -13.26 -15.98 -7.17
CA LEU A 95 -12.05 -15.30 -7.61
C LEU A 95 -12.32 -13.81 -7.79
N VAL A 96 -11.51 -12.96 -7.16
CA VAL A 96 -11.52 -11.51 -7.37
C VAL A 96 -10.24 -11.10 -8.08
N HIS A 97 -10.35 -10.41 -9.20
CA HIS A 97 -9.18 -9.93 -9.93
C HIS A 97 -9.33 -8.49 -10.40
N CYS A 98 -8.20 -7.87 -10.70
CA CYS A 98 -8.12 -6.66 -11.51
C CYS A 98 -6.97 -6.85 -12.51
N VAL A 99 -6.52 -5.80 -13.21
CA VAL A 99 -5.45 -5.93 -14.21
C VAL A 99 -4.21 -6.60 -13.63
N MET A 100 -3.66 -6.06 -12.54
CA MET A 100 -2.42 -6.56 -11.90
C MET A 100 -2.67 -7.46 -10.69
N GLY A 101 -3.89 -7.48 -10.15
CA GLY A 101 -4.17 -8.14 -8.87
C GLY A 101 -3.46 -7.48 -7.69
N VAL A 102 -3.31 -6.16 -7.71
CA VAL A 102 -2.51 -5.39 -6.74
C VAL A 102 -3.36 -4.40 -5.94
N SER A 103 -4.15 -3.56 -6.62
CA SER A 103 -4.84 -2.41 -6.00
C SER A 103 -6.36 -2.62 -5.91
N ARG A 104 -7.08 -2.53 -7.04
CA ARG A 104 -8.56 -2.65 -7.11
C ARG A 104 -9.13 -3.94 -6.49
N SER A 105 -8.60 -5.10 -6.88
CA SER A 105 -9.07 -6.38 -6.34
C SER A 105 -8.76 -6.54 -4.85
N ALA A 106 -7.58 -6.12 -4.41
CA ALA A 106 -7.21 -6.12 -3.00
C ALA A 106 -8.14 -5.21 -2.18
N THR A 107 -8.56 -4.07 -2.75
CA THR A 107 -9.52 -3.16 -2.09
C THR A 107 -10.89 -3.81 -1.91
N VAL A 108 -11.42 -4.49 -2.93
CA VAL A 108 -12.71 -5.21 -2.82
C VAL A 108 -12.64 -6.33 -1.78
N ILE A 109 -11.57 -7.13 -1.79
CA ILE A 109 -11.38 -8.18 -0.78
C ILE A 109 -11.24 -7.58 0.62
N ALA A 110 -10.49 -6.48 0.76
CA ALA A 110 -10.32 -5.81 2.05
C ALA A 110 -11.67 -5.32 2.59
N ALA A 111 -12.49 -4.68 1.76
CA ALA A 111 -13.83 -4.25 2.13
C ALA A 111 -14.71 -5.42 2.62
N TYR A 112 -14.66 -6.57 1.92
CA TYR A 112 -15.37 -7.78 2.34
C TYR A 112 -14.87 -8.29 3.70
N LEU A 113 -13.55 -8.39 3.89
CA LEU A 113 -12.97 -8.86 5.15
C LEU A 113 -13.30 -7.91 6.31
N MET A 114 -13.25 -6.60 6.09
CA MET A 114 -13.64 -5.59 7.07
C MET A 114 -15.09 -5.78 7.50
N GLN A 115 -16.03 -5.88 6.54
CA GLN A 115 -17.45 -6.05 6.84
C GLN A 115 -17.73 -7.39 7.54
N LYS A 116 -17.09 -8.48 7.07
CA LYS A 116 -17.35 -9.83 7.59
C LYS A 116 -16.76 -10.07 8.98
N ARG A 117 -15.60 -9.48 9.27
CA ARG A 117 -14.82 -9.74 10.49
C ARG A 117 -14.77 -8.56 11.45
N ASN A 118 -15.34 -7.41 11.09
CA ASN A 118 -15.30 -6.17 11.86
C ASN A 118 -13.86 -5.76 12.22
N ILE A 119 -12.98 -5.75 11.22
CA ILE A 119 -11.57 -5.37 11.35
C ILE A 119 -11.27 -4.07 10.60
N SER A 120 -10.19 -3.40 10.98
CA SER A 120 -9.73 -2.16 10.35
C SER A 120 -9.24 -2.38 8.91
N PRO A 121 -9.18 -1.31 8.08
CA PRO A 121 -8.57 -1.38 6.74
C PRO A 121 -7.14 -1.95 6.77
N SER A 122 -6.31 -1.53 7.72
CA SER A 122 -4.93 -2.00 7.86
C SER A 122 -4.85 -3.49 8.19
N GLU A 123 -5.73 -4.00 9.07
CA GLU A 123 -5.77 -5.42 9.41
C GLU A 123 -6.25 -6.26 8.22
N ALA A 124 -7.28 -5.81 7.50
CA ALA A 124 -7.78 -6.49 6.31
C ALA A 124 -6.72 -6.56 5.20
N LEU A 125 -6.00 -5.47 4.96
CA LEU A 125 -4.89 -5.45 4.00
C LEU A 125 -3.73 -6.34 4.46
N ALA A 126 -3.40 -6.37 5.76
CA ALA A 126 -2.38 -7.26 6.29
C ALA A 126 -2.72 -8.74 6.07
N VAL A 127 -3.99 -9.14 6.25
CA VAL A 127 -4.45 -10.52 5.96
C VAL A 127 -4.21 -10.89 4.50
N ILE A 128 -4.53 -10.00 3.56
CA ILE A 128 -4.33 -10.26 2.14
C ILE A 128 -2.82 -10.28 1.81
N ALA A 129 -2.04 -9.37 2.40
CA ALA A 129 -0.59 -9.26 2.16
C ALA A 129 0.19 -10.49 2.63
N GLN A 130 -0.29 -11.21 3.66
CA GLN A 130 0.30 -12.49 4.08
C GLN A 130 0.23 -13.56 2.98
N ARG A 131 -0.76 -13.47 2.10
CA ARG A 131 -0.98 -14.41 1.01
C ARG A 131 -0.45 -13.88 -0.32
N ARG A 132 -0.52 -12.57 -0.53
CA ARG A 132 -0.06 -11.86 -1.73
C ARG A 132 0.73 -10.59 -1.34
N PRO A 133 2.03 -10.69 -1.04
CA PRO A 133 2.82 -9.57 -0.49
C PRO A 133 2.88 -8.31 -1.34
N GLN A 134 2.69 -8.47 -2.66
CA GLN A 134 2.73 -7.38 -3.63
C GLN A 134 1.49 -6.49 -3.67
N ILE A 135 0.41 -6.81 -2.93
CA ILE A 135 -0.78 -5.93 -2.92
C ILE A 135 -0.43 -4.51 -2.51
N PHE A 136 -1.06 -3.55 -3.15
CA PHE A 136 -0.86 -2.15 -2.87
C PHE A 136 -2.03 -1.33 -3.43
N PRO A 137 -3.14 -1.23 -2.69
CA PRO A 137 -4.20 -0.28 -3.03
C PRO A 137 -3.64 1.13 -3.16
N ASN A 138 -4.11 1.86 -4.16
CA ASN A 138 -3.78 3.27 -4.28
C ASN A 138 -4.35 4.07 -3.08
N TYR A 139 -3.78 5.24 -2.83
CA TYR A 139 -4.14 6.07 -1.67
C TYR A 139 -5.65 6.41 -1.62
N GLY A 140 -6.24 6.76 -2.77
CA GLY A 140 -7.67 7.09 -2.85
C GLY A 140 -8.57 5.92 -2.44
N PHE A 141 -8.19 4.70 -2.79
CA PHE A 141 -8.91 3.48 -2.40
C PHE A 141 -8.72 3.13 -0.93
N VAL A 142 -7.52 3.32 -0.37
CA VAL A 142 -7.29 3.18 1.08
C VAL A 142 -8.22 4.13 1.85
N LYS A 143 -8.27 5.41 1.48
CA LYS A 143 -9.20 6.39 2.09
C LYS A 143 -10.66 5.96 1.98
N GLN A 144 -11.05 5.40 0.84
CA GLN A 144 -12.40 4.89 0.63
C GLN A 144 -12.74 3.70 1.55
N LEU A 145 -11.78 2.85 1.95
CA LEU A 145 -12.01 1.81 2.95
C LEU A 145 -12.36 2.42 4.33
N HIS A 146 -11.63 3.46 4.77
CA HIS A 146 -11.97 4.14 6.03
C HIS A 146 -13.37 4.75 5.98
N VAL A 147 -13.73 5.38 4.86
CA VAL A 147 -15.07 5.95 4.67
C VAL A 147 -16.14 4.86 4.63
N PHE A 148 -15.85 3.72 4.01
CA PHE A 148 -16.74 2.56 3.98
C PHE A 148 -17.05 2.04 5.39
N ALA A 149 -16.02 1.88 6.24
CA ALA A 149 -16.19 1.55 7.65
C ALA A 149 -16.97 2.64 8.41
N ALA A 150 -16.65 3.91 8.20
CA ALA A 150 -17.35 5.04 8.82
C ALA A 150 -18.82 5.18 8.38
N CYS A 151 -19.19 4.58 7.24
CA CYS A 151 -20.57 4.48 6.77
C CYS A 151 -21.28 3.21 7.27
N ASN A 152 -20.70 2.47 8.22
CA ASN A 152 -21.17 1.16 8.67
C ASN A 152 -21.42 0.22 7.47
N TYR A 153 -20.53 0.26 6.49
CA TYR A 153 -20.58 -0.53 5.26
C TYR A 153 -21.79 -0.25 4.34
N ALA A 154 -22.51 0.86 4.57
CA ALA A 154 -23.66 1.30 3.79
C ALA A 154 -23.49 2.77 3.32
N PRO A 155 -22.49 3.07 2.46
CA PRO A 155 -22.27 4.41 1.93
C PRO A 155 -23.48 4.89 1.13
N SER A 156 -23.85 6.16 1.33
CA SER A 156 -24.94 6.79 0.57
C SER A 156 -24.71 8.30 0.47
N ALA A 157 -25.35 8.94 -0.50
CA ALA A 157 -25.26 10.38 -0.71
C ALA A 157 -25.77 11.21 0.50
N THR A 158 -26.54 10.62 1.41
CA THR A 158 -27.05 11.26 2.62
C THR A 158 -26.18 10.98 3.84
N HIS A 159 -25.35 9.92 3.83
CA HIS A 159 -24.52 9.55 4.96
C HIS A 159 -23.48 10.64 5.29
N PRO A 160 -23.38 11.14 6.54
CA PRO A 160 -22.48 12.23 6.90
C PRO A 160 -21.01 11.98 6.53
N ALA A 161 -20.49 10.79 6.82
CA ALA A 161 -19.10 10.43 6.50
C ALA A 161 -18.84 10.44 4.98
N TYR A 162 -19.73 9.84 4.19
CA TYR A 162 -19.63 9.84 2.73
C TYR A 162 -19.67 11.26 2.17
N ARG A 163 -20.62 12.10 2.61
CA ARG A 163 -20.73 13.49 2.16
C ARG A 163 -19.49 14.31 2.46
N SER A 164 -18.95 14.17 3.67
CA SER A 164 -17.74 14.87 4.09
C SER A 164 -16.53 14.45 3.27
N TRP A 165 -16.36 13.15 3.02
CA TRP A 165 -15.32 12.63 2.13
C TRP A 165 -15.51 13.11 0.69
N LYS A 166 -16.71 12.98 0.12
CA LYS A 166 -16.98 13.33 -1.28
C LYS A 166 -16.65 14.80 -1.60
N ARG A 167 -16.81 15.70 -0.64
CA ARG A 167 -16.45 17.13 -0.77
C ARG A 167 -14.94 17.36 -0.83
N ARG A 168 -14.15 16.57 -0.09
CA ARG A 168 -12.70 16.79 0.06
C ARG A 168 -11.84 15.84 -0.76
N GLN A 169 -12.38 14.72 -1.24
CA GLN A 169 -11.60 13.63 -1.85
C GLN A 169 -10.63 14.09 -2.95
N ARG A 170 -11.05 15.02 -3.82
CA ARG A 170 -10.20 15.50 -4.91
C ARG A 170 -9.03 16.31 -4.36
N GLN A 171 -9.29 17.20 -3.40
CA GLN A 171 -8.26 17.99 -2.73
C GLN A 171 -7.30 17.09 -1.95
N ASP A 172 -7.82 16.17 -1.14
CA ASP A 172 -7.02 15.25 -0.34
C ASP A 172 -6.11 14.37 -1.23
N VAL A 173 -6.62 13.89 -2.38
CA VAL A 173 -5.83 13.13 -3.36
C VAL A 173 -4.80 14.01 -4.06
N THR A 174 -5.17 15.20 -4.52
CA THR A 174 -4.23 16.12 -5.17
C THR A 174 -3.10 16.52 -4.22
N GLN A 175 -3.41 16.82 -2.96
CA GLN A 175 -2.40 17.14 -1.94
C GLN A 175 -1.43 15.96 -1.74
N PHE A 176 -1.95 14.73 -1.65
CA PHE A 176 -1.10 13.54 -1.54
C PHE A 176 -0.22 13.32 -2.78
N LEU A 177 -0.76 13.50 -3.99
CA LEU A 177 0.02 13.34 -5.21
C LEU A 177 1.09 14.42 -5.36
N ASN A 178 0.80 15.66 -4.94
CA ASN A 178 1.80 16.72 -4.87
C ASN A 178 2.90 16.36 -3.87
N LEU A 179 2.55 15.88 -2.68
CA LEU A 179 3.53 15.39 -1.70
C LEU A 179 4.45 14.29 -2.28
N CYS A 180 3.89 13.33 -3.01
CA CYS A 180 4.68 12.31 -3.70
C CYS A 180 5.60 12.92 -4.78
N HIS A 181 5.13 13.94 -5.50
CA HIS A 181 5.91 14.64 -6.52
C HIS A 181 7.04 15.49 -5.91
N ASP A 182 6.76 16.18 -4.81
CA ASP A 182 7.67 17.07 -4.11
C ASP A 182 8.75 16.29 -3.32
N THR A 183 8.56 14.97 -3.18
CA THR A 183 9.60 14.06 -2.68
C THR A 183 10.75 13.95 -3.69
N THR A 184 11.68 14.88 -3.57
CA THR A 184 12.71 15.18 -4.56
C THR A 184 13.87 14.19 -4.46
N LEU A 185 14.21 13.52 -5.57
CA LEU A 185 15.39 12.68 -5.68
C LEU A 185 16.65 13.57 -5.78
N ILE A 186 17.59 13.42 -4.84
CA ILE A 186 18.86 14.17 -4.85
C ILE A 186 19.96 13.36 -5.55
N VAL A 187 20.13 12.11 -5.13
CA VAL A 187 20.96 11.11 -5.80
C VAL A 187 20.20 9.78 -5.80
N PRO A 188 20.54 8.81 -6.68
CA PRO A 188 19.83 7.53 -6.71
C PRO A 188 19.69 6.90 -5.31
N GLY A 189 18.45 6.77 -4.84
CA GLY A 189 18.09 6.21 -3.53
C GLY A 189 18.12 7.18 -2.34
N LEU A 190 18.46 8.47 -2.52
CA LEU A 190 18.32 9.51 -1.49
C LEU A 190 17.29 10.55 -1.92
N TYR A 191 16.25 10.70 -1.11
CA TYR A 191 15.14 11.62 -1.33
C TYR A 191 15.12 12.71 -0.25
N LEU A 192 14.62 13.89 -0.60
CA LEU A 192 14.29 14.98 0.33
C LEU A 192 12.81 15.30 0.25
N ASN A 193 12.21 15.60 1.41
CA ASN A 193 10.89 16.20 1.46
C ASN A 193 10.79 17.15 2.67
N SER A 194 10.25 18.34 2.44
CA SER A 194 10.02 19.36 3.46
C SER A 194 8.75 19.14 4.27
N GLU A 195 7.82 18.32 3.78
CA GLU A 195 6.57 17.98 4.44
C GLU A 195 6.44 16.46 4.55
N LEU A 196 6.22 15.96 5.77
CA LEU A 196 5.81 14.56 5.96
C LEU A 196 4.38 14.52 6.46
N PRO A 197 3.56 13.58 5.96
CA PRO A 197 2.18 13.45 6.41
C PRO A 197 2.13 12.85 7.81
N ASP A 198 1.34 13.46 8.68
CA ASP A 198 1.04 12.94 10.03
C ASP A 198 0.15 11.68 9.98
N ASP A 199 -0.58 11.49 8.88
CA ASP A 199 -1.45 10.34 8.68
C ASP A 199 -0.62 9.08 8.33
N PRO A 200 -0.64 8.03 9.19
CA PRO A 200 0.15 6.82 8.97
C PRO A 200 -0.16 6.11 7.64
N ASP A 201 -1.40 6.19 7.14
CA ASP A 201 -1.75 5.54 5.88
C ASP A 201 -1.26 6.34 4.67
N GLN A 202 -1.26 7.68 4.74
CA GLN A 202 -0.56 8.51 3.75
C GLN A 202 0.93 8.22 3.74
N LEU A 203 1.54 8.11 4.92
CA LEU A 203 2.96 7.86 5.05
C LEU A 203 3.36 6.47 4.51
N ARG A 204 2.55 5.44 4.79
CA ARG A 204 2.69 4.09 4.19
C ARG A 204 2.55 4.12 2.68
N CYS A 205 1.55 4.83 2.16
CA CYS A 205 1.37 4.99 0.73
C CYS A 205 2.61 5.66 0.12
N LEU A 206 3.04 6.81 0.65
CA LEU A 206 4.23 7.54 0.20
C LEU A 206 5.44 6.62 0.15
N ALA A 207 5.76 5.94 1.26
CA ALA A 207 6.90 5.03 1.34
C ALA A 207 6.88 3.96 0.25
N ARG A 208 5.70 3.44 -0.10
CA ARG A 208 5.58 2.39 -1.10
C ARG A 208 5.50 2.92 -2.53
N TYR A 209 5.00 4.14 -2.78
CA TYR A 209 5.12 4.82 -4.09
C TYR A 209 6.58 5.09 -4.45
N THR A 210 7.39 5.53 -3.50
CA THR A 210 8.80 5.88 -3.70
C THR A 210 9.74 4.69 -3.51
N GLY A 211 9.26 3.61 -2.88
CA GLY A 211 10.04 2.42 -2.53
C GLY A 211 10.99 2.63 -1.36
N LEU A 212 10.67 3.56 -0.46
CA LEU A 212 11.47 3.86 0.73
C LEU A 212 11.59 2.64 1.64
N SER A 213 12.82 2.36 2.05
CA SER A 213 13.14 1.40 3.10
C SER A 213 13.59 2.09 4.37
N HIS A 214 14.01 3.36 4.30
CA HIS A 214 14.49 4.13 5.43
C HIS A 214 13.91 5.55 5.44
N ILE A 215 13.71 6.10 6.63
CA ILE A 215 13.40 7.52 6.86
C ILE A 215 14.32 8.06 7.94
N LEU A 216 14.88 9.24 7.68
CA LEU A 216 15.64 10.03 8.64
C LEU A 216 14.89 11.34 8.88
N THR A 217 14.50 11.61 10.11
CA THR A 217 13.94 12.91 10.52
C THR A 217 14.94 13.71 11.32
N LEU A 218 14.96 15.01 11.08
CA LEU A 218 15.84 15.96 11.75
C LEU A 218 14.97 17.00 12.47
N SER A 219 15.35 17.41 13.69
CA SER A 219 14.57 18.41 14.45
C SER A 219 14.26 19.65 13.62
N PRO A 220 13.10 20.30 13.86
CA PRO A 220 12.11 19.99 14.90
C PRO A 220 11.13 18.86 14.52
N SER A 221 11.31 18.18 13.38
CA SER A 221 10.40 17.13 12.93
C SER A 221 10.64 15.80 13.63
N ASP A 222 9.62 15.23 14.25
CA ASP A 222 9.63 13.84 14.70
C ASP A 222 8.39 13.10 14.17
N ILE A 223 8.60 11.87 13.70
CA ILE A 223 7.51 10.96 13.32
C ILE A 223 7.27 10.08 14.53
N ASN A 224 6.33 10.48 15.38
CA ASN A 224 5.97 9.76 16.60
C ASN A 224 5.51 8.31 16.38
N SER A 225 5.10 7.96 15.16
CA SER A 225 4.61 6.62 14.82
C SER A 225 5.40 6.03 13.65
N GLY A 226 6.35 5.15 13.95
CA GLY A 226 7.10 4.41 12.94
C GLY A 226 6.19 3.72 11.91
N ILE A 227 6.69 3.57 10.69
CA ILE A 227 5.96 2.91 9.60
C ILE A 227 6.34 1.44 9.60
N PRO A 228 5.39 0.50 9.61
CA PRO A 228 5.70 -0.91 9.43
C PRO A 228 6.52 -1.12 8.15
N SER A 229 7.63 -1.87 8.28
CA SER A 229 8.55 -2.21 7.18
C SER A 229 9.43 -1.08 6.64
N VAL A 230 9.47 0.10 7.29
CA VAL A 230 10.43 1.17 6.98
C VAL A 230 11.25 1.46 8.24
N ASP A 231 12.58 1.42 8.13
CA ASP A 231 13.48 1.75 9.24
C ASP A 231 13.53 3.26 9.45
N SER A 232 13.28 3.72 10.67
CA SER A 232 13.16 5.16 10.97
C SER A 232 14.15 5.59 12.04
N CYS A 233 14.85 6.69 11.80
CA CYS A 233 15.75 7.32 12.76
C CYS A 233 15.40 8.80 12.90
N HIS A 234 15.37 9.29 14.14
CA HIS A 234 15.25 10.70 14.45
C HIS A 234 16.58 11.20 15.01
N LEU A 235 17.07 12.34 14.51
CA LEU A 235 18.28 12.99 15.02
C LEU A 235 18.00 14.41 15.44
N ASP A 236 18.52 14.75 16.63
CA ASP A 236 18.47 16.11 17.10
C ASP A 236 19.54 16.99 16.44
N VAL A 237 19.12 18.04 15.72
CA VAL A 237 20.03 18.97 15.02
C VAL A 237 19.99 20.36 15.66
N PRO A 238 20.83 20.63 16.68
CA PRO A 238 20.89 21.94 17.31
C PRO A 238 21.56 22.98 16.38
N LEU A 239 20.79 24.00 15.98
CA LEU A 239 21.28 25.09 15.11
C LEU A 239 22.20 26.09 15.83
N ASN A 240 22.23 26.06 17.16
CA ASN A 240 22.88 27.10 17.97
C ASN A 240 24.32 26.77 18.38
N ASN A 241 24.80 25.54 18.10
CA ASN A 241 26.15 25.11 18.44
C ASN A 241 26.80 24.38 17.24
N ARG A 242 27.94 24.89 16.79
CA ARG A 242 28.69 24.33 15.65
C ARG A 242 29.21 22.91 15.92
N SER A 243 29.66 22.62 17.13
CA SER A 243 30.20 21.27 17.45
C SER A 243 29.09 20.23 17.38
N ASP A 244 27.95 20.54 17.98
CA ASP A 244 26.80 19.64 18.03
C ASP A 244 26.18 19.47 16.64
N LEU A 245 26.14 20.53 15.83
CA LEU A 245 25.72 20.45 14.42
C LEU A 245 26.61 19.50 13.61
N VAL A 246 27.94 19.55 13.78
CA VAL A 246 28.87 18.66 13.09
C VAL A 246 28.65 17.21 13.52
N HIS A 247 28.45 16.95 14.82
CA HIS A 247 28.14 15.60 15.30
C HIS A 247 26.81 15.08 14.75
N ALA A 248 25.76 15.90 14.73
CA ALA A 248 24.46 15.53 14.19
C ALA A 248 24.52 15.24 12.68
N LEU A 249 25.25 16.04 11.91
CA LEU A 249 25.47 15.79 10.48
C LEU A 249 26.29 14.52 10.23
N SER A 250 27.27 14.21 11.09
CA SER A 250 28.01 12.94 11.01
C SER A 250 27.09 11.75 11.22
N ALA A 251 26.25 11.78 12.27
CA ALA A 251 25.29 10.73 12.55
C ALA A 251 24.25 10.56 11.41
N ALA A 252 23.82 11.67 10.80
CA ALA A 252 22.95 11.64 9.63
C ALA A 252 23.62 10.93 8.44
N CYS A 253 24.89 11.26 8.15
CA CYS A 253 25.67 10.58 7.10
C CYS A 253 25.83 9.08 7.37
N ASP A 254 26.11 8.69 8.61
CA ASP A 254 26.25 7.28 8.99
C ASP A 254 24.94 6.49 8.78
N TYR A 255 23.79 7.10 9.12
CA TYR A 255 22.49 6.48 8.88
C TYR A 255 22.12 6.41 7.40
N ILE A 256 22.43 7.45 6.61
CA ILE A 256 22.29 7.41 5.15
C ILE A 256 23.18 6.30 4.55
N GLN A 257 24.41 6.15 5.03
CA GLN A 257 25.32 5.10 4.60
C GLN A 257 24.81 3.70 4.98
N LYS A 258 24.23 3.55 6.18
CA LYS A 258 23.54 2.31 6.60
C LYS A 258 22.43 1.97 5.61
N ALA A 259 21.58 2.93 5.26
CA ALA A 259 20.48 2.70 4.31
C ALA A 259 21.01 2.18 2.96
N PHE A 260 22.08 2.77 2.44
CA PHE A 260 22.71 2.34 1.18
C PHE A 260 23.48 1.01 1.26
N SER A 261 23.73 0.47 2.46
CA SER A 261 24.31 -0.87 2.58
C SER A 261 23.33 -1.99 2.20
N TYR A 262 22.03 -1.68 2.16
CA TYR A 262 21.00 -2.59 1.67
C TYR A 262 20.90 -2.55 0.14
N PRO A 263 20.76 -3.70 -0.54
CA PRO A 263 20.70 -3.76 -2.02
C PRO A 263 19.66 -2.85 -2.66
N ASP A 264 18.49 -2.69 -2.02
CA ASP A 264 17.40 -1.80 -2.44
C ASP A 264 17.18 -0.64 -1.44
N GLY A 265 18.28 -0.21 -0.80
CA GLY A 265 18.30 0.90 0.14
C GLY A 265 17.79 2.20 -0.49
N ARG A 266 16.66 2.71 -0.01
CA ARG A 266 16.12 4.03 -0.39
C ARG A 266 15.75 4.77 0.87
N ILE A 267 16.30 5.96 1.02
CA ILE A 267 16.15 6.78 2.22
C ILE A 267 15.53 8.13 1.90
N LEU A 268 14.59 8.55 2.73
CA LEU A 268 14.05 9.90 2.74
C LEU A 268 14.63 10.65 3.94
N VAL A 269 15.22 11.82 3.69
CA VAL A 269 15.64 12.73 4.74
C VAL A 269 14.63 13.88 4.81
N HIS A 270 14.04 14.07 5.99
CA HIS A 270 13.01 15.07 6.24
C HIS A 270 13.43 16.03 7.35
N SER A 271 13.15 17.32 7.12
CA SER A 271 13.17 18.36 8.14
C SER A 271 12.14 19.41 7.75
N GLN A 272 11.44 19.99 8.73
CA GLN A 272 10.59 21.18 8.55
C GLN A 272 11.37 22.39 8.03
N THR A 273 12.70 22.38 8.16
CA THR A 273 13.58 23.38 7.56
C THR A 273 14.33 22.77 6.38
N GLU A 274 13.97 23.16 5.16
CA GLU A 274 14.59 22.70 3.91
C GLU A 274 16.12 22.81 3.93
N SER A 275 16.64 23.86 4.58
CA SER A 275 18.07 24.10 4.73
C SER A 275 18.79 22.96 5.47
N ILE A 276 18.20 22.37 6.52
CA ILE A 276 18.83 21.29 7.29
C ILE A 276 18.85 19.98 6.50
N ALA A 277 17.75 19.64 5.84
CA ALA A 277 17.67 18.42 5.04
C ALA A 277 18.64 18.50 3.83
N ALA A 278 18.72 19.67 3.20
CA ALA A 278 19.68 19.94 2.13
C ALA A 278 21.14 19.92 2.64
N LEU A 279 21.42 20.46 3.83
CA LEU A 279 22.75 20.39 4.44
C LEU A 279 23.19 18.95 4.69
N ALA A 280 22.31 18.09 5.22
CA ALA A 280 22.60 16.68 5.44
C ALA A 280 22.87 15.94 4.11
N ALA A 281 22.06 16.18 3.07
CA ALA A 281 22.27 15.58 1.75
C ALA A 281 23.57 16.05 1.08
N CYS A 282 23.90 17.34 1.20
CA CYS A 282 25.16 17.91 0.70
C CYS A 282 26.38 17.36 1.46
N ALA A 283 26.28 17.25 2.79
CA ALA A 283 27.33 16.65 3.62
C ALA A 283 27.62 15.21 3.20
N PHE A 284 26.59 14.41 2.97
CA PHE A 284 26.73 13.03 2.50
C PHE A 284 27.33 12.96 1.08
N SER A 285 26.88 13.81 0.16
CA SER A 285 27.42 13.85 -1.21
C SER A 285 28.92 14.17 -1.22
N ASN A 286 29.35 15.12 -0.38
CA ASN A 286 30.76 15.44 -0.20
C ASN A 286 31.54 14.30 0.48
N PHE A 287 30.94 13.63 1.45
CA PHE A 287 31.54 12.45 2.10
C PHE A 287 31.80 11.31 1.09
N GLN A 288 30.86 11.02 0.20
CA GLN A 288 31.07 10.02 -0.86
C GLN A 288 32.18 10.42 -1.84
N LEU A 289 32.23 11.70 -2.25
CA LEU A 289 33.32 12.21 -3.08
C LEU A 289 34.68 12.08 -2.39
N TYR A 290 34.73 12.38 -1.09
CA TYR A 290 35.93 12.24 -0.27
C TYR A 290 36.41 10.78 -0.20
N GLN A 291 35.52 9.84 0.10
CA GLN A 291 35.85 8.40 0.10
C GLN A 291 36.36 7.91 -1.26
N ARG A 292 35.74 8.34 -2.37
CA ARG A 292 36.17 7.99 -3.73
C ARG A 292 37.52 8.62 -4.12
N SER A 293 37.85 9.78 -3.55
CA SER A 293 39.11 10.49 -3.81
C SER A 293 40.32 9.92 -3.07
N GLY A 294 40.15 8.90 -2.21
CA GLY A 294 41.25 8.19 -1.54
C GLY A 294 42.01 9.01 -0.50
N ARG A 295 41.50 10.17 -0.08
CA ARG A 295 42.09 10.93 1.03
C ARG A 295 41.63 10.32 2.36
N VAL A 296 42.22 9.20 2.78
CA VAL A 296 42.20 8.84 4.21
C VAL A 296 43.33 9.61 4.87
N ARG A 297 43.05 10.70 5.61
CA ARG A 297 43.90 11.20 6.72
C ARG A 297 43.06 11.97 7.74
N ASP A 298 42.92 11.33 8.90
CA ASP A 298 42.89 11.87 10.26
C ASP A 298 42.39 13.30 10.48
N LEU A 299 41.21 13.39 11.12
CA LEU A 299 40.90 14.37 12.15
C LEU A 299 40.23 13.67 13.33
#